data_AF-A0A9X8YXC8-F1
#
_entry.id   AF-A0A9X8YXC8-F1
#
_cell.length_a   1.000
_cell.length_b   1.000
_cell.length_c   1.000
_cell.angle_alpha   90.00
_cell.angle_beta   90.00
_cell.angle_gamma   90.00
#
_symmetry.space_group_name_H-M   'P 1'
#
loop_
_entity.id
_entity.type
_entity.pdbx_description
1 polymer ?
#
loop_
_entity_poly.entity_id
_entity_poly.type
_entity_poly.pdbx_seq_one_letter_code
_entity_poly.pdbx_strand_id
1 'polypeptide(L)'
;MARKKKTRRITDVMPIRKADKKTEMPKRSGKKLTRYELDAKAREDKKKRKHKGLDSGSRHSMVENRSTKPLQEIKDPKIGSKKKIPLVVEFVNKPEKGQIIPVLGAVKKQDPMQELESLENNEILNELLDILEEGKTISKADQQFVDECLDRIAELMEELGIEDEEENEADLYRTFEKINIEQFR
;
A
#
# COMPACT_ATOMS: atom_id res chain seq x y z
N MET A 1 5.61 68.51 -75.77
CA MET A 1 4.56 68.70 -74.75
C MET A 1 3.81 67.38 -74.54
N ALA A 2 4.12 66.64 -73.47
CA ALA A 2 3.58 65.30 -73.24
C ALA A 2 2.29 65.35 -72.40
N ARG A 3 1.19 64.84 -72.95
CA ARG A 3 -0.10 64.72 -72.24
C ARG A 3 0.01 63.64 -71.15
N LYS A 4 0.10 64.07 -69.89
CA LYS A 4 -0.01 63.17 -68.72
C LYS A 4 -1.46 62.63 -68.64
N LYS A 5 -1.66 61.33 -68.85
CA LYS A 5 -2.96 60.69 -68.62
C LYS A 5 -3.21 60.62 -67.12
N LYS A 6 -4.31 61.24 -66.63
CA LYS A 6 -4.79 61.06 -65.26
C LYS A 6 -5.23 59.61 -65.09
N THR A 7 -4.51 58.84 -64.28
CA THR A 7 -5.00 57.55 -63.79
C THR A 7 -6.17 57.83 -62.85
N ARG A 8 -7.30 57.13 -63.04
CA ARG A 8 -8.43 57.25 -62.11
C ARG A 8 -7.95 56.68 -60.76
N ARG A 9 -8.00 57.50 -59.70
CA ARG A 9 -7.80 57.01 -58.33
C ARG A 9 -8.88 55.97 -58.06
N ILE A 10 -8.46 54.72 -57.87
CA ILE A 10 -9.34 53.67 -57.34
C ILE A 10 -9.45 53.94 -55.84
N THR A 11 -10.35 54.84 -55.45
CA THR A 11 -10.80 54.95 -54.05
C THR A 11 -12.10 54.17 -53.93
N ASP A 12 -12.00 52.86 -54.14
CA ASP A 12 -13.09 51.93 -53.83
C ASP A 12 -12.53 50.66 -53.17
N VAL A 13 -11.62 50.88 -52.21
CA VAL A 13 -11.37 49.86 -51.20
C VAL A 13 -12.50 50.04 -50.20
N MET A 14 -13.61 49.32 -50.41
CA MET A 14 -14.67 49.21 -49.42
C MET A 14 -14.02 48.89 -48.07
N PRO A 15 -14.40 49.57 -46.97
CA PRO A 15 -13.90 49.20 -45.66
C PRO A 15 -14.27 47.74 -45.43
N ILE A 16 -13.25 46.89 -45.26
CA ILE A 16 -13.43 45.49 -44.85
C ILE A 16 -14.36 45.53 -43.66
N ARG A 17 -15.56 44.94 -43.79
CA ARG A 17 -16.52 44.84 -42.69
C ARG A 17 -15.75 44.26 -41.51
N LYS A 18 -15.71 44.99 -40.39
CA LYS A 18 -15.07 44.56 -39.13
C LYS A 18 -15.73 43.32 -38.50
N ALA A 19 -16.42 42.49 -39.30
CA ALA A 19 -17.09 41.27 -38.92
C ALA A 19 -16.32 40.00 -39.36
N ASP A 20 -15.33 40.11 -40.26
CA ASP A 20 -14.61 38.92 -40.75
C ASP A 20 -13.33 38.60 -39.96
N LYS A 21 -12.92 39.47 -39.03
CA LYS A 21 -11.90 39.10 -38.04
C LYS A 21 -12.62 38.47 -36.86
N LYS A 22 -12.83 37.15 -36.92
CA LYS A 22 -13.22 36.37 -35.74
C LYS A 22 -12.12 36.54 -34.69
N THR A 23 -12.36 37.40 -33.71
CA THR A 23 -11.58 37.47 -32.49
C THR A 23 -11.84 36.16 -31.75
N GLU A 24 -10.88 35.23 -31.82
CA GLU A 24 -10.94 33.99 -31.06
C GLU A 24 -10.93 34.36 -29.56
N MET A 25 -12.09 34.25 -28.92
CA MET A 25 -12.17 34.44 -27.48
C MET A 25 -11.36 33.34 -26.77
N PRO A 26 -10.63 33.67 -25.70
CA PRO A 26 -9.89 32.68 -24.94
C PRO A 26 -10.88 31.65 -24.37
N LYS A 27 -10.71 30.38 -24.75
CA LYS A 27 -11.57 29.28 -24.31
C LYS A 27 -11.45 29.14 -22.79
N ARG A 28 -12.60 29.20 -22.10
CA ARG A 28 -12.70 28.95 -20.65
C ARG A 28 -12.16 27.54 -20.35
N SER A 29 -11.02 27.46 -19.68
CA SER A 29 -10.41 26.22 -19.22
C SER A 29 -11.35 25.53 -18.22
N GLY A 30 -11.84 24.33 -18.55
CA GLY A 30 -12.59 23.48 -17.61
C GLY A 30 -13.86 22.82 -18.15
N LYS A 31 -14.39 23.23 -19.31
CA LYS A 31 -15.54 22.54 -19.94
C LYS A 31 -15.08 21.59 -21.05
N LYS A 32 -15.63 20.37 -21.06
CA LYS A 32 -15.44 19.39 -22.15
C LYS A 32 -16.03 19.98 -23.44
N LEU A 33 -15.28 19.89 -24.54
CA LEU A 33 -15.71 20.37 -25.84
C LEU A 33 -16.95 19.59 -26.31
N THR A 34 -17.87 20.27 -26.96
CA THR A 34 -19.03 19.63 -27.60
C THR A 34 -18.57 18.83 -28.83
N ARG A 35 -19.37 17.85 -29.28
CA ARG A 35 -19.06 17.03 -30.48
C ARG A 35 -18.80 17.90 -31.72
N TYR A 36 -19.59 18.95 -31.89
CA TYR A 36 -19.44 19.89 -33.00
C TYR A 36 -18.11 20.66 -32.96
N GLU A 37 -17.66 21.07 -31.77
CA GLU A 37 -16.37 21.75 -31.59
C GLU A 37 -15.18 20.82 -31.80
N LEU A 38 -15.30 19.54 -31.43
CA LEU A 38 -14.29 18.51 -31.71
C LEU A 38 -14.14 18.28 -33.20
N ASP A 39 -15.26 18.15 -33.93
CA ASP A 39 -15.26 17.96 -35.38
C ASP A 39 -14.68 19.19 -36.11
N ALA A 40 -15.01 20.40 -35.65
CA ALA A 40 -14.42 21.63 -36.17
C ALA A 40 -12.90 21.66 -35.97
N LYS A 41 -12.43 21.36 -34.75
CA LYS A 41 -11.00 21.30 -34.42
C LYS A 41 -10.27 20.25 -35.26
N ALA A 42 -10.86 19.07 -35.45
CA ALA A 42 -10.29 18.02 -36.28
C ALA A 42 -10.13 18.43 -37.76
N ARG A 43 -11.10 19.19 -38.32
CA ARG A 43 -10.97 19.74 -39.68
C ARG A 43 -9.88 20.80 -39.77
N GLU A 44 -9.76 21.66 -38.77
CA GLU A 44 -8.69 22.67 -38.69
C GLU A 44 -7.31 22.02 -38.58
N ASP A 45 -7.14 21.02 -37.72
CA ASP A 45 -5.89 20.29 -37.56
C ASP A 45 -5.51 19.53 -38.84
N LYS A 46 -6.49 18.95 -39.55
CA LYS A 46 -6.26 18.38 -40.89
C LYS A 46 -5.77 19.42 -41.89
N LYS A 47 -6.37 20.62 -41.92
CA LYS A 47 -5.91 21.73 -42.80
C LYS A 47 -4.47 22.16 -42.46
N LYS A 48 -4.14 22.27 -41.17
CA LYS A 48 -2.79 22.62 -40.70
C LYS A 48 -1.76 21.54 -41.07
N ARG A 49 -2.10 20.27 -40.91
CA ARG A 49 -1.21 19.14 -41.26
C ARG A 49 -1.03 18.92 -42.76
N LYS A 50 -1.96 19.37 -43.61
CA LYS A 50 -1.83 19.25 -45.09
C LYS A 50 -0.64 20.03 -45.64
N HIS A 51 -0.30 21.17 -45.04
CA HIS A 51 0.81 22.03 -45.47
C HIS A 51 2.04 21.91 -44.56
N LYS A 52 1.94 21.18 -43.45
CA LYS A 52 3.07 20.89 -42.56
C LYS A 52 3.71 19.57 -42.99
N GLY A 53 5.02 19.56 -43.22
CA GLY A 53 5.78 18.32 -43.41
C GLY A 53 5.75 17.43 -42.16
N LEU A 54 6.34 16.24 -42.27
CA LEU A 54 6.59 15.39 -41.10
C LEU A 54 7.47 16.13 -40.09
N ASP A 55 7.22 15.93 -38.80
CA ASP A 55 8.08 16.49 -37.76
C ASP A 55 9.51 15.92 -37.92
N SER A 56 10.51 16.76 -37.65
CA SER A 56 11.92 16.36 -37.71
C SER A 56 12.17 15.18 -36.78
N GLY A 57 12.87 14.15 -37.26
CA GLY A 57 13.19 12.98 -36.47
C GLY A 57 14.00 13.32 -35.21
N SER A 58 13.82 12.51 -34.16
CA SER A 58 14.44 12.63 -32.82
C SER A 58 15.97 12.84 -32.82
N ARG A 59 16.64 12.50 -33.93
CA ARG A 59 18.10 12.66 -34.09
C ARG A 59 18.57 14.12 -34.13
N HIS A 60 17.68 15.08 -34.44
CA HIS A 60 18.05 16.49 -34.65
C HIS A 60 17.36 17.46 -33.69
N SER A 61 16.43 17.02 -32.84
CA SER A 61 15.86 17.86 -31.80
C SER A 61 16.83 17.92 -30.61
N MET A 62 17.61 19.00 -30.52
CA MET A 62 18.28 19.37 -29.27
C MET A 62 17.22 19.45 -28.18
N VAL A 63 17.32 18.59 -27.17
CA VAL A 63 16.35 18.50 -26.08
C VAL A 63 16.52 19.73 -25.19
N GLU A 64 15.75 20.79 -25.44
CA GLU A 64 15.44 21.77 -24.39
C GLU A 64 14.59 21.05 -23.33
N ASN A 65 15.27 20.52 -22.33
CA ASN A 65 14.68 19.84 -21.17
C ASN A 65 13.80 20.82 -20.36
N ARG A 66 12.56 21.01 -20.79
CA ARG A 66 11.48 21.56 -19.96
C ARG A 66 10.48 20.47 -19.64
N SER A 67 10.85 19.57 -18.71
CA SER A 67 9.96 19.11 -17.64
C SER A 67 10.67 18.10 -16.74
N THR A 68 10.76 18.43 -15.46
CA THR A 68 11.14 17.50 -14.40
C THR A 68 9.99 16.53 -14.16
N LYS A 69 9.91 15.48 -14.97
CA LYS A 69 9.18 14.26 -14.62
C LYS A 69 10.12 13.09 -14.88
N PRO A 70 10.48 12.27 -13.87
CA PRO A 70 11.32 11.11 -14.13
C PRO A 70 10.56 10.19 -15.09
N LEU A 71 11.13 10.00 -16.28
CA LEU A 71 10.67 9.02 -17.23
C LEU A 71 10.78 7.65 -16.54
N GLN A 72 9.67 6.94 -16.40
CA GLN A 72 9.73 5.51 -16.06
C GLN A 72 10.40 4.80 -17.23
N GLU A 73 11.69 4.52 -17.06
CA GLU A 73 12.43 3.69 -17.99
C GLU A 73 11.77 2.31 -18.02
N ILE A 74 11.36 1.88 -19.21
CA ILE A 74 10.83 0.55 -19.45
C ILE A 74 11.98 -0.42 -19.25
N LYS A 75 12.02 -1.07 -18.08
CA LYS A 75 13.02 -2.10 -17.76
C LYS A 75 12.69 -3.36 -18.55
N ASP A 76 13.74 -4.03 -19.02
CA ASP A 76 13.63 -5.31 -19.74
C ASP A 76 12.87 -6.34 -18.87
N PRO A 77 11.81 -6.98 -19.39
CA PRO A 77 11.04 -7.97 -18.64
C PRO A 77 11.86 -9.18 -18.19
N LYS A 78 13.02 -9.45 -18.80
CA LYS A 78 13.94 -10.53 -18.37
C LYS A 78 14.77 -10.14 -17.16
N ILE A 79 14.87 -8.86 -16.83
CA ILE A 79 15.59 -8.38 -15.66
C ILE A 79 14.59 -8.24 -14.51
N GLY A 80 14.63 -9.20 -13.58
CA GLY A 80 13.80 -9.16 -12.38
C GLY A 80 14.04 -7.93 -11.51
N SER A 81 13.14 -7.70 -10.55
CA SER A 81 13.27 -6.59 -9.60
C SER A 81 14.50 -6.78 -8.69
N LYS A 82 15.55 -5.98 -8.94
CA LYS A 82 16.72 -5.87 -8.05
C LYS A 82 16.55 -4.81 -6.95
N LYS A 83 15.32 -4.35 -6.68
CA LYS A 83 15.08 -3.41 -5.59
C LYS A 83 15.24 -4.16 -4.26
N LYS A 84 16.09 -3.64 -3.37
CA LYS A 84 16.28 -4.20 -2.03
C LYS A 84 14.97 -4.15 -1.27
N ILE A 85 14.58 -5.28 -0.68
CA ILE A 85 13.44 -5.37 0.23
C ILE A 85 14.03 -5.24 1.65
N PRO A 86 13.62 -4.26 2.45
CA PRO A 86 14.08 -4.15 3.83
C PRO A 86 13.57 -5.35 4.64
N LEU A 87 14.43 -5.88 5.51
CA LEU A 87 14.12 -7.03 6.36
C LEU A 87 13.11 -6.66 7.48
N VAL A 88 13.10 -5.39 7.90
CA VAL A 88 12.18 -4.84 8.89
C VAL A 88 11.27 -3.83 8.18
N VAL A 89 9.97 -4.07 8.21
CA VAL A 89 8.96 -3.17 7.64
C VAL A 89 8.61 -2.11 8.69
N GLU A 90 9.41 -1.07 8.81
CA GLU A 90 9.11 0.08 9.70
C GLU A 90 7.93 0.96 9.19
N PHE A 91 7.40 0.64 8.00
CA PHE A 91 6.40 1.45 7.29
C PHE A 91 4.94 1.13 7.60
N VAL A 92 4.65 0.32 8.63
CA VAL A 92 3.26 0.05 9.00
C VAL A 92 2.54 1.33 9.48
N ASN A 93 3.27 2.37 9.91
CA ASN A 93 2.67 3.53 10.60
C ASN A 93 2.96 4.92 10.02
N LYS A 94 3.45 5.07 8.78
CA LYS A 94 3.52 6.39 8.13
C LYS A 94 2.62 6.43 6.90
N PRO A 95 1.37 6.92 7.02
CA PRO A 95 0.53 7.10 5.85
C PRO A 95 1.12 8.21 4.96
N GLU A 96 1.64 7.84 3.78
CA GLU A 96 1.85 8.81 2.72
C GLU A 96 0.48 9.33 2.28
N LYS A 97 0.21 10.61 2.59
CA LYS A 97 -0.93 11.40 2.09
C LYS A 97 -2.30 11.03 2.67
N GLY A 98 -2.52 11.37 3.94
CA GLY A 98 -3.86 11.70 4.46
C GLY A 98 -4.89 10.57 4.50
N GLN A 99 -4.47 9.32 4.31
CA GLN A 99 -5.33 8.16 4.50
C GLN A 99 -5.27 7.73 5.97
N ILE A 100 -6.42 7.78 6.63
CA ILE A 100 -6.62 7.22 7.97
C ILE A 100 -6.59 5.70 7.79
N ILE A 101 -5.50 5.07 8.22
CA ILE A 101 -5.40 3.62 8.29
C ILE A 101 -6.33 3.20 9.44
N PRO A 102 -7.37 2.40 9.21
CA PRO A 102 -8.14 1.84 10.31
C PRO A 102 -7.17 1.04 11.17
N VAL A 103 -7.13 1.34 12.47
CA VAL A 103 -6.30 0.64 13.46
C VAL A 103 -6.49 -0.85 13.22
N LEU A 104 -5.41 -1.52 12.83
CA LEU A 104 -5.39 -2.97 12.63
C LEU A 104 -5.99 -3.57 13.90
N GLY A 105 -7.13 -4.26 13.73
CA GLY A 105 -7.91 -4.77 14.83
C GLY A 105 -7.02 -5.53 15.80
N ALA A 106 -7.25 -5.33 17.09
CA ALA A 106 -6.56 -6.01 18.17
C ALA A 106 -6.27 -7.45 17.75
N VAL A 107 -4.98 -7.82 17.69
CA VAL A 107 -4.55 -9.19 17.44
C VAL A 107 -5.41 -10.05 18.37
N LYS A 108 -6.22 -10.93 17.80
CA LYS A 108 -7.06 -11.82 18.59
C LYS A 108 -6.09 -12.58 19.48
N LYS A 109 -6.18 -12.35 20.80
CA LYS A 109 -5.49 -13.18 21.77
C LYS A 109 -5.86 -14.62 21.43
N GLN A 110 -4.87 -15.47 21.23
CA GLN A 110 -5.13 -16.88 21.02
C GLN A 110 -5.81 -17.42 22.28
N ASP A 111 -6.70 -18.40 22.11
CA ASP A 111 -7.34 -19.01 23.27
C ASP A 111 -6.23 -19.62 24.16
N PRO A 112 -6.28 -19.44 25.49
CA PRO A 112 -5.19 -19.85 26.38
C PRO A 112 -4.87 -21.36 26.27
N MET A 113 -5.89 -22.18 26.00
CA MET A 113 -5.72 -23.62 25.74
C MET A 113 -4.90 -23.91 24.48
N GLN A 114 -5.08 -23.12 23.42
CA GLN A 114 -4.33 -23.28 22.17
C GLN A 114 -2.87 -22.80 22.32
N GLU A 115 -2.65 -21.75 23.11
CA GLU A 115 -1.31 -21.28 23.43
C GLU A 115 -0.54 -22.33 24.24
N LEU A 116 -1.19 -22.95 25.23
CA LEU A 116 -0.61 -24.04 26.03
C LEU A 116 -0.21 -25.22 25.15
N GLU A 117 -1.12 -25.72 24.31
CA GLU A 117 -0.84 -26.82 23.36
C GLU A 117 0.33 -26.47 22.41
N SER A 118 0.44 -25.19 22.02
CA SER A 118 1.54 -24.73 21.16
C SER A 118 2.90 -24.73 21.89
N LEU A 119 2.92 -24.39 23.18
CA LEU A 119 4.12 -24.42 24.01
C LEU A 119 4.56 -25.87 24.31
N GLU A 120 3.62 -26.76 24.64
CA GLU A 120 3.88 -28.19 24.86
C GLU A 120 4.45 -28.89 23.61
N ASN A 121 3.98 -28.50 22.42
CA ASN A 121 4.45 -29.05 21.15
C ASN A 121 5.67 -28.32 20.56
N ASN A 122 6.31 -27.40 21.30
CA ASN A 122 7.47 -26.68 20.79
C ASN A 122 8.71 -27.59 20.75
N GLU A 123 9.19 -27.90 19.54
CA GLU A 123 10.36 -28.77 19.31
C GLU A 123 11.62 -28.28 20.04
N ILE A 124 11.86 -26.96 20.05
CA ILE A 124 13.07 -26.38 20.66
C ILE A 124 13.03 -26.53 22.17
N LEU A 125 11.86 -26.30 22.79
CA LEU A 125 11.69 -26.46 24.23
C LEU A 125 11.95 -27.92 24.63
N ASN A 126 11.36 -28.87 23.90
CA ASN A 126 11.51 -30.31 24.15
C ASN A 126 12.97 -30.77 23.98
N GLU A 127 13.66 -30.33 22.92
CA GLU A 127 15.09 -30.67 22.74
C GLU A 127 15.96 -30.13 23.88
N LEU A 128 15.70 -28.91 24.37
CA LEU A 128 16.44 -28.33 25.49
C LEU A 128 16.19 -29.08 26.80
N LEU A 129 14.96 -29.53 27.03
CA LEU A 129 14.61 -30.36 28.18
C LEU A 129 15.30 -31.73 28.11
N ASP A 130 15.31 -32.39 26.94
CA ASP A 130 16.03 -33.65 26.74
C ASP A 130 17.53 -33.51 27.07
N ILE A 131 18.15 -32.41 26.62
CA ILE A 131 19.57 -32.13 26.90
C ILE A 131 19.81 -31.94 28.41
N LEU A 132 18.89 -31.28 29.12
CA LEU A 132 18.95 -31.12 30.57
C LEU A 132 18.75 -32.46 31.29
N GLU A 133 17.84 -33.31 30.83
CA GLU A 133 17.63 -34.67 31.36
C GLU A 133 18.85 -35.57 31.15
N GLU A 134 19.54 -35.44 30.02
CA GLU A 134 20.83 -36.08 29.76
C GLU A 134 21.97 -35.57 30.68
N GLY A 135 21.70 -34.53 31.48
CA GLY A 135 22.65 -33.93 32.43
C GLY A 135 23.68 -33.02 31.76
N LYS A 136 23.44 -32.59 30.52
CA LYS A 136 24.31 -31.64 29.81
C LYS A 136 23.89 -30.22 30.18
N THR A 137 24.88 -29.35 30.35
CA THR A 137 24.64 -27.92 30.66
C THR A 137 24.31 -27.16 29.38
N ILE A 138 23.18 -26.46 29.33
CA ILE A 138 22.80 -25.57 28.23
C ILE A 138 23.34 -24.14 28.41
N SER A 139 23.25 -23.31 27.37
CA SER A 139 23.66 -21.91 27.44
C SER A 139 22.78 -21.12 28.39
N LYS A 140 23.28 -20.00 28.94
CA LYS A 140 22.48 -19.11 29.79
C LYS A 140 21.26 -18.52 29.06
N ALA A 141 21.40 -18.25 27.77
CA ALA A 141 20.29 -17.74 26.96
C ALA A 141 19.22 -18.83 26.77
N ASP A 142 19.63 -20.07 26.57
CA ASP A 142 18.72 -21.20 26.38
C ASP A 142 18.02 -21.54 27.70
N GLN A 143 18.73 -21.48 28.83
CA GLN A 143 18.12 -21.64 30.15
C GLN A 143 17.07 -20.57 30.42
N GLN A 144 17.36 -19.30 30.12
CA GLN A 144 16.38 -18.21 30.25
C GLN A 144 15.14 -18.46 29.39
N PHE A 145 15.33 -18.95 28.16
CA PHE A 145 14.22 -19.30 27.28
C PHE A 145 13.36 -20.43 27.86
N VAL A 146 13.99 -21.50 28.39
CA VAL A 146 13.28 -22.60 29.04
C VAL A 146 12.50 -22.09 30.25
N ASP A 147 13.14 -21.32 31.12
CA ASP A 147 12.52 -20.75 32.32
C ASP A 147 11.31 -19.86 31.94
N GLU A 148 11.46 -18.96 30.96
CA GLU A 148 10.36 -18.11 30.46
C GLU A 148 9.19 -18.93 29.87
N CYS A 149 9.48 -20.01 29.15
CA CYS A 149 8.44 -20.90 28.62
C CYS A 149 7.70 -21.65 29.73
N LEU A 150 8.41 -22.15 30.74
CA LEU A 150 7.81 -22.86 31.87
C LEU A 150 6.96 -21.91 32.74
N ASP A 151 7.45 -20.69 32.98
CA ASP A 151 6.68 -19.66 33.68
C ASP A 151 5.38 -19.34 32.93
N ARG A 152 5.45 -19.22 31.59
CA ARG A 152 4.26 -18.97 30.76
C ARG A 152 3.29 -20.16 30.78
N ILE A 153 3.79 -21.39 30.76
CA ILE A 153 2.96 -22.60 30.91
C ILE A 153 2.22 -22.59 32.25
N ALA A 154 2.91 -22.26 33.35
CA ALA A 154 2.31 -22.16 34.67
C ALA A 154 1.18 -21.11 34.73
N GLU A 155 1.42 -19.90 34.18
CA GLU A 155 0.38 -18.87 34.05
C GLU A 155 -0.84 -19.37 33.26
N LEU A 156 -0.62 -20.08 32.14
CA LEU A 156 -1.71 -20.61 31.32
C LEU A 156 -2.49 -21.72 32.04
N MET A 157 -1.81 -22.55 32.84
CA MET A 157 -2.46 -23.57 33.68
C MET A 157 -3.33 -22.93 34.77
N GLU A 158 -2.85 -21.86 35.40
CA GLU A 158 -3.61 -21.06 36.38
C GLU A 158 -4.83 -20.40 35.71
N GLU A 159 -4.65 -19.75 34.54
CA GLU A 159 -5.74 -19.13 33.78
C GLU A 159 -6.83 -20.14 33.37
N LEU A 160 -6.44 -21.37 33.07
CA LEU A 160 -7.35 -22.46 32.71
C LEU A 160 -7.97 -23.16 33.93
N GLY A 161 -7.49 -22.89 35.15
CA GLY A 161 -7.94 -23.54 36.38
C GLY A 161 -7.61 -25.04 36.42
N ILE A 162 -6.51 -25.44 35.76
CA ILE A 162 -5.96 -26.82 35.80
C ILE A 162 -4.91 -26.92 36.93
N GLU A 163 -4.87 -25.94 37.82
CA GLU A 163 -3.97 -25.96 38.96
C GLU A 163 -4.18 -27.25 39.77
N ASP A 164 -3.08 -27.84 40.24
CA ASP A 164 -3.09 -28.83 41.31
C ASP A 164 -3.49 -28.09 42.60
N GLU A 165 -4.74 -27.61 42.68
CA GLU A 165 -5.31 -27.15 43.94
C GLU A 165 -5.31 -28.37 44.88
N GLU A 166 -4.25 -28.46 45.69
CA GLU A 166 -4.27 -29.21 46.93
C GLU A 166 -5.58 -28.89 47.67
N GLU A 167 -6.46 -29.89 47.71
CA GLU A 167 -7.46 -30.06 48.78
C GLU A 167 -8.35 -28.83 49.09
N ASN A 168 -8.92 -28.17 48.08
CA ASN A 168 -10.00 -27.22 48.37
C ASN A 168 -11.17 -27.99 49.04
N GLU A 169 -11.77 -27.46 50.12
CA GLU A 169 -12.87 -28.14 50.84
C GLU A 169 -14.13 -28.38 49.98
N ALA A 170 -14.15 -27.79 48.77
CA ALA A 170 -15.16 -27.99 47.74
C ALA A 170 -14.90 -29.20 46.82
N ASP A 171 -13.77 -29.91 46.96
CA ASP A 171 -13.53 -31.15 46.24
C ASP A 171 -14.59 -32.19 46.63
N LEU A 172 -15.46 -32.49 45.68
CA LEU A 172 -16.54 -33.47 45.80
C LEU A 172 -16.01 -34.81 46.31
N TYR A 173 -14.79 -35.19 45.96
CA TYR A 173 -14.19 -36.45 46.40
C TYR A 173 -13.92 -36.44 47.92
N ARG A 174 -13.33 -35.37 48.46
CA ARG A 174 -13.14 -35.19 49.90
C ARG A 174 -14.45 -35.04 50.68
N THR A 175 -15.48 -34.41 50.09
CA THR A 175 -16.81 -34.37 50.73
C THR A 175 -17.42 -35.76 50.81
N PHE A 176 -17.23 -36.60 49.78
CA PHE A 176 -17.70 -37.98 49.77
C PHE A 176 -17.00 -38.84 50.82
N GLU A 177 -15.68 -38.70 50.99
CA GLU A 177 -14.92 -39.39 52.03
C GLU A 177 -15.34 -39.01 53.46
N LYS A 178 -15.70 -37.74 53.68
CA LYS A 178 -16.18 -37.23 54.97
C LYS A 178 -17.65 -37.56 55.26
N ILE A 179 -18.44 -37.88 54.23
CA ILE A 179 -19.85 -38.21 54.41
C ILE A 179 -19.97 -39.58 55.08
N ASN A 180 -20.49 -39.59 56.30
CA ASN A 180 -20.71 -40.80 57.05
C ASN A 180 -22.04 -41.45 56.60
N ILE A 181 -21.96 -42.57 55.88
CA ILE A 181 -23.12 -43.25 55.27
C ILE A 181 -24.15 -43.69 56.32
N GLU A 182 -23.71 -43.89 57.57
CA GLU A 182 -24.59 -44.26 58.69
C GLU A 182 -25.53 -43.13 59.14
N GLN A 183 -25.27 -41.86 58.79
CA GLN A 183 -26.17 -40.76 59.16
C GLN A 183 -27.50 -40.76 58.39
N PHE A 184 -27.58 -41.49 57.27
CA PHE A 184 -28.74 -41.54 56.38
C PHE A 184 -29.61 -42.78 56.61
N ARG A 185 -29.35 -43.55 57.67
CA ARG A 185 -30.07 -44.77 58.03
C ARG A 185 -31.01 -44.53 59.21
#